data_AF-A0A2T5XVB2-F1
#
_entry.id   AF-A0A2T5XVB2-F1
#
_cell.length_a   1.000
_cell.length_b   1.000
_cell.length_c   1.000
_cell.angle_alpha   90.00
_cell.angle_beta   90.00
_cell.angle_gamma   90.00
#
_symmetry.space_group_name_H-M   'P 1'
#
loop_
_entity.id
_entity.type
_entity.pdbx_description
1 polymer ?
#
loop_
_entity_poly.entity_id
_entity_poly.type
_entity_poly.pdbx_seq_one_letter_code
_entity_poly.pdbx_strand_id
1 'polypeptide(L)'
;MKEVEKLRELYIVKEKNDFLIKNTNRVDYQKWAEFVEKNKETYTWFEDTEKGKNILRNIDSIPNDFRDSFVSLLKKVRCFYNYRNTEYDYSIGFSEQSDKVMISFEKEITHKELKSFLDMANYLDALLLIDGKTVIDQQFIEELERKQ
;
A
#
# COMPACT_ATOMS: atom_id res chain seq x y z
N MET A 1 -14.03 -18.66 -0.52
CA MET A 1 -13.96 -17.73 -1.66
C MET A 1 -14.58 -16.37 -1.37
N LYS A 2 -15.86 -16.28 -0.97
CA LYS A 2 -16.56 -14.99 -0.73
C LYS A 2 -15.90 -13.96 0.20
N GLU A 3 -14.97 -14.36 1.08
CA GLU A 3 -14.32 -13.45 2.03
C GLU A 3 -13.21 -12.59 1.41
N VAL A 4 -12.44 -13.12 0.45
CA VAL A 4 -11.31 -12.38 -0.16
C VAL A 4 -11.74 -11.57 -1.39
N GLU A 5 -12.69 -12.09 -2.16
CA GLU A 5 -13.24 -11.47 -3.38
C GLU A 5 -14.02 -10.17 -3.09
N LYS A 6 -14.45 -9.97 -1.83
CA LYS A 6 -15.17 -8.76 -1.37
C LYS A 6 -14.28 -7.77 -0.63
N LEU A 7 -13.00 -8.05 -0.49
CA LEU A 7 -12.09 -7.16 0.22
C LEU A 7 -11.94 -5.86 -0.56
N ARG A 8 -11.91 -4.76 0.19
CA ARG A 8 -11.65 -3.44 -0.35
C ARG A 8 -10.24 -2.96 -0.03
N GLU A 9 -9.63 -3.55 0.98
CA GLU A 9 -8.34 -3.14 1.49
C GLU A 9 -7.62 -4.24 2.25
N LEU A 10 -6.30 -4.11 2.31
CA LEU A 10 -5.40 -4.86 3.17
C LEU A 10 -4.48 -3.91 3.92
N TYR A 11 -3.90 -4.41 5.01
CA TYR A 11 -3.00 -3.66 5.85
C TYR A 11 -1.70 -4.43 6.07
N ILE A 12 -0.56 -3.76 5.98
CA ILE A 12 0.72 -4.28 6.45
C ILE A 12 1.09 -3.54 7.73
N VAL A 13 1.20 -4.29 8.82
CA VAL A 13 1.42 -3.78 10.19
C VAL A 13 2.34 -4.72 10.95
N LYS A 14 2.98 -4.23 12.02
CA LYS A 14 3.87 -5.09 12.82
C LYS A 14 3.13 -6.09 13.70
N GLU A 15 1.92 -5.75 14.15
CA GLU A 15 1.18 -6.53 15.13
C GLU A 15 -0.32 -6.53 14.82
N LYS A 16 -1.05 -7.53 15.32
CA LYS A 16 -2.52 -7.55 15.24
C LYS A 16 -3.11 -6.44 16.11
N ASN A 17 -4.25 -5.87 15.70
CA ASN A 17 -4.95 -4.81 16.43
C ASN A 17 -4.17 -3.49 16.58
N ASP A 18 -3.19 -3.23 15.70
CA ASP A 18 -2.40 -1.98 15.66
C ASP A 18 -3.25 -0.70 15.53
N PHE A 19 -4.54 -0.84 15.23
CA PHE A 19 -5.52 0.23 15.09
C PHE A 19 -5.98 0.84 16.43
N LEU A 20 -5.71 0.18 17.57
CA LEU A 20 -6.28 0.55 18.88
C LEU A 20 -5.25 1.08 19.88
N ILE A 21 -3.96 0.87 19.66
CA ILE A 21 -2.90 1.17 20.64
C ILE A 21 -1.82 2.01 19.97
N LYS A 22 -1.28 3.03 20.66
CA LYS A 22 -0.05 3.72 20.27
C LYS A 22 1.10 2.73 20.32
N ASN A 23 1.28 1.96 19.25
CA ASN A 23 2.31 0.95 19.18
C ASN A 23 3.65 1.59 18.82
N THR A 24 4.70 1.14 19.52
CA THR A 24 6.08 1.60 19.28
C THR A 24 6.78 0.76 18.22
N ASN A 25 6.24 -0.43 17.92
CA ASN A 25 6.75 -1.32 16.89
C ASN A 25 6.05 -1.01 15.55
N ARG A 26 6.81 -0.47 14.58
CA ARG A 26 6.28 0.25 13.42
C ARG A 26 6.85 -0.28 12.12
N VAL A 27 6.10 -0.17 11.02
CA VAL A 27 6.64 -0.49 9.70
C VAL A 27 7.71 0.56 9.35
N ASP A 28 8.87 0.08 8.91
CA ASP A 28 9.97 0.96 8.52
C ASP A 28 9.68 1.59 7.16
N TYR A 29 9.48 2.91 7.14
CA TYR A 29 9.23 3.68 5.93
C TYR A 29 10.37 3.53 4.90
N GLN A 30 11.63 3.55 5.34
CA GLN A 30 12.78 3.47 4.44
C GLN A 30 12.84 2.11 3.77
N LYS A 31 12.58 1.02 4.51
CA LYS A 31 12.46 -0.32 3.92
C LYS A 31 11.29 -0.40 2.92
N TRP A 32 10.15 0.23 3.23
CA TRP A 32 9.01 0.25 2.31
C TRP A 32 9.32 1.01 1.02
N ALA A 33 9.92 2.20 1.12
CA ALA A 33 10.35 2.97 -0.04
C ALA A 33 11.38 2.20 -0.88
N GLU A 34 12.32 1.51 -0.23
CA GLU A 34 13.30 0.65 -0.88
C GLU A 34 12.65 -0.52 -1.62
N PHE A 35 11.65 -1.18 -1.02
CA PHE A 35 10.91 -2.25 -1.68
C PHE A 35 10.24 -1.77 -2.96
N VAL A 36 9.55 -0.62 -2.90
CA VAL A 36 8.86 -0.05 -4.07
C VAL A 36 9.87 0.30 -5.17
N GLU A 37 11.01 0.90 -4.81
CA GLU A 37 12.07 1.24 -5.78
C GLU A 37 12.68 0.00 -6.45
N LYS A 38 12.93 -1.07 -5.68
CA LYS A 38 13.41 -2.36 -6.21
C LYS A 38 12.42 -3.01 -7.18
N ASN A 39 11.13 -2.72 -7.04
CA ASN A 39 10.06 -3.31 -7.84
C ASN A 39 9.38 -2.30 -8.79
N LYS A 40 10.10 -1.24 -9.20
CA LYS A 40 9.55 -0.14 -10.03
C LYS A 40 8.98 -0.53 -11.40
N GLU A 41 9.23 -1.75 -11.88
CA GLU A 41 8.58 -2.28 -13.08
C GLU A 41 7.09 -2.58 -12.84
N THR A 42 6.73 -2.86 -11.59
CA THR A 42 5.36 -3.18 -11.16
C THR A 42 4.70 -2.01 -10.42
N TYR A 43 5.49 -1.23 -9.68
CA TYR A 43 5.01 -0.11 -8.88
C TYR A 43 5.40 1.23 -9.48
N THR A 44 4.48 2.19 -9.47
CA THR A 44 4.73 3.57 -9.90
C THR A 44 4.43 4.54 -8.77
N TRP A 45 5.40 5.38 -8.41
CA TRP A 45 5.18 6.42 -7.40
C TRP A 45 4.16 7.45 -7.85
N PHE A 46 3.40 8.03 -6.89
CA PHE A 46 2.45 9.09 -7.22
C PHE A 46 3.14 10.29 -7.88
N GLU A 47 4.29 10.73 -7.37
CA GLU A 47 5.06 11.82 -7.99
C GLU A 47 5.53 11.54 -9.44
N ASP A 48 5.65 10.27 -9.82
CA ASP A 48 6.07 9.87 -11.17
C ASP A 48 4.90 9.80 -12.17
N THR A 49 3.67 9.89 -11.68
CA THR A 49 2.48 10.00 -12.55
C THR A 49 2.37 11.37 -13.20
N GLU A 50 1.65 11.47 -14.33
CA GLU A 50 1.40 12.77 -14.96
C GLU A 50 0.67 13.75 -14.02
N LYS A 51 -0.23 13.24 -13.17
CA LYS A 51 -0.89 14.03 -12.14
C LYS A 51 0.10 14.54 -11.09
N GLY A 52 0.97 13.68 -10.58
CA GLY A 52 2.00 14.04 -9.61
C GLY A 52 2.97 15.09 -10.17
N LYS A 53 3.49 14.85 -11.38
CA LYS A 53 4.36 15.80 -12.10
C LYS A 53 3.67 17.15 -12.33
N ASN A 54 2.39 17.15 -12.70
CA ASN A 54 1.65 18.39 -12.91
C ASN A 54 1.45 19.18 -11.60
N ILE A 55 1.16 18.51 -10.49
CA ILE A 55 1.06 19.17 -9.18
C ILE A 55 2.42 19.75 -8.79
N LEU A 56 3.51 18.99 -8.94
CA LEU A 56 4.85 19.44 -8.59
C LEU A 56 5.28 20.68 -9.39
N ARG A 57 5.01 20.71 -10.70
CA ARG A 57 5.30 21.88 -11.56
C ARG A 57 4.53 23.14 -11.16
N ASN A 58 3.34 22.98 -10.60
CA ASN A 58 2.45 24.09 -10.26
C ASN A 58 2.40 24.37 -8.75
N ILE A 59 3.27 23.76 -7.94
CA ILE A 59 3.16 23.80 -6.47
C ILE A 59 3.20 25.23 -5.92
N ASP A 60 3.99 26.11 -6.53
CA ASP A 60 4.12 27.51 -6.13
C ASP A 60 2.88 28.35 -6.44
N SER A 61 2.03 27.89 -7.37
CA SER A 61 0.75 28.51 -7.70
C SER A 61 -0.39 28.07 -6.77
N ILE A 62 -0.18 27.01 -5.98
CA ILE A 62 -1.18 26.50 -5.05
C ILE A 62 -1.22 27.42 -3.81
N PRO A 63 -2.42 27.85 -3.38
CA PRO A 63 -2.56 28.65 -2.16
C PRO A 63 -1.96 27.94 -0.94
N ASN A 64 -1.35 28.71 -0.04
CA ASN A 64 -0.61 28.17 1.11
C ASN A 64 -1.45 27.20 1.96
N ASP A 65 -2.73 27.51 2.17
CA ASP A 65 -3.66 26.68 2.96
C ASP A 65 -3.83 25.25 2.42
N PHE A 66 -3.56 25.02 1.13
CA PHE A 66 -3.62 23.71 0.50
C PHE A 66 -2.25 23.14 0.15
N ARG A 67 -1.22 23.99 0.05
CA ARG A 67 0.12 23.61 -0.40
C ARG A 67 0.70 22.47 0.42
N ASP A 68 0.61 22.55 1.75
CA ASP A 68 1.17 21.53 2.65
C ASP A 68 0.54 20.15 2.44
N SER A 69 -0.75 20.11 2.11
CA SER A 69 -1.45 18.87 1.79
C SER A 69 -0.93 18.25 0.49
N PHE A 70 -0.64 19.05 -0.54
CA PHE A 70 -0.05 18.54 -1.78
C PHE A 70 1.41 18.14 -1.62
N VAL A 71 2.20 18.94 -0.89
CA VAL A 71 3.60 18.62 -0.59
C VAL A 71 3.69 17.31 0.16
N SER A 72 2.80 17.04 1.13
CA SER A 72 2.81 15.76 1.86
C SER A 72 2.54 14.55 0.96
N LEU A 73 1.71 14.70 -0.07
CA LEU A 73 1.44 13.63 -1.05
C LEU A 73 2.64 13.32 -1.97
N LEU A 74 3.55 14.29 -2.17
CA LEU A 74 4.70 14.18 -3.08
C LEU A 74 5.98 13.68 -2.39
N LYS A 75 5.88 13.11 -1.18
CA LYS A 75 7.00 12.59 -0.39
C LYS A 75 7.14 11.07 -0.49
N LYS A 76 6.87 10.48 -1.65
CA LYS A 76 6.85 9.02 -1.82
C LYS A 76 5.95 8.30 -0.83
N VAL A 77 4.84 8.91 -0.39
CA VAL A 77 3.92 8.29 0.60
C VAL A 77 2.85 7.41 -0.03
N ARG A 78 2.79 7.38 -1.37
CA ARG A 78 1.85 6.58 -2.14
C ARG A 78 2.44 6.10 -3.46
N CYS A 79 2.21 4.85 -3.80
CA CYS A 79 2.47 4.28 -5.12
C CYS A 79 1.26 3.49 -5.63
N PHE A 80 1.32 3.11 -6.90
CA PHE A 80 0.28 2.37 -7.61
C PHE A 80 0.85 1.08 -8.18
N TYR A 81 0.11 -0.01 -8.05
CA TYR A 81 0.45 -1.31 -8.63
C TYR A 81 -0.17 -1.44 -10.02
N ASN A 82 0.64 -1.88 -10.99
CA ASN A 82 0.27 -2.01 -12.40
C ASN A 82 -0.34 -0.72 -12.99
N TYR A 83 0.27 0.43 -12.73
CA TYR A 83 -0.20 1.72 -13.23
C TYR A 83 -0.15 1.79 -14.76
N ARG A 84 -1.26 2.20 -15.38
CA ARG A 84 -1.47 2.32 -16.83
C ARG A 84 -2.16 3.66 -17.11
N ASN A 85 -1.37 4.73 -17.08
CA ASN A 85 -1.90 6.09 -17.21
C ASN A 85 -2.94 6.39 -16.11
N THR A 86 -4.20 6.72 -16.39
CA THR A 86 -5.15 7.07 -15.32
C THR A 86 -5.66 5.88 -14.51
N GLU A 87 -5.31 4.66 -14.88
CA GLU A 87 -5.77 3.43 -14.25
C GLU A 87 -4.66 2.74 -13.45
N TYR A 88 -5.04 2.06 -12.38
CA TYR A 88 -4.18 1.20 -11.57
C TYR A 88 -5.04 0.11 -10.94
N ASP A 89 -4.41 -0.99 -10.55
CA ASP A 89 -5.14 -2.10 -9.92
C ASP A 89 -5.28 -1.90 -8.40
N TYR A 90 -4.21 -1.37 -7.79
CA TYR A 90 -4.15 -1.12 -6.35
C TYR A 90 -3.39 0.18 -6.05
N SER A 91 -3.86 0.91 -5.04
CA SER A 91 -3.15 2.05 -4.46
C SER A 91 -2.53 1.61 -3.13
N ILE A 92 -1.23 1.84 -2.96
CA ILE A 92 -0.48 1.47 -1.76
C ILE A 92 0.02 2.75 -1.10
N GLY A 93 -0.42 3.00 0.12
CA GLY A 93 -0.08 4.21 0.87
C GLY A 93 0.59 3.89 2.20
N PHE A 94 1.68 4.56 2.50
CA PHE A 94 2.27 4.57 3.83
C PHE A 94 1.69 5.74 4.64
N SER A 95 1.21 5.45 5.85
CA SER A 95 0.72 6.47 6.76
C SER A 95 1.79 6.80 7.79
N GLU A 96 2.42 7.97 7.72
CA GLU A 96 3.37 8.45 8.75
C GLU A 96 2.72 8.60 10.14
N GLN A 97 1.39 8.76 10.20
CA GLN A 97 0.68 8.92 11.47
C GLN A 97 0.44 7.60 12.20
N SER A 98 0.34 6.50 11.44
CA SER A 98 0.02 5.17 11.98
C SER A 98 1.04 4.10 11.62
N ASP A 99 2.15 4.51 10.98
CA ASP A 99 3.27 3.70 10.52
C ASP A 99 2.89 2.34 9.95
N LYS A 100 1.85 2.38 9.11
CA LYS A 100 1.27 1.22 8.44
C LYS A 100 1.22 1.45 6.94
N VAL A 101 1.23 0.35 6.20
CA VAL A 101 0.93 0.39 4.77
C VAL A 101 -0.50 -0.06 4.57
N MET A 102 -1.27 0.72 3.84
CA MET A 102 -2.64 0.39 3.42
C MET A 102 -2.62 0.12 1.92
N ILE A 103 -3.28 -0.96 1.50
CA ILE A 103 -3.43 -1.35 0.11
C ILE A 103 -4.92 -1.29 -0.21
N SER A 104 -5.34 -0.37 -1.07
CA SER A 104 -6.73 -0.18 -1.49
C SER A 104 -6.96 -0.76 -2.88
N PHE A 105 -8.10 -1.41 -3.09
CA PHE A 105 -8.38 -2.22 -4.27
C PHE A 105 -9.29 -1.49 -5.26
N GLU A 106 -8.87 -1.36 -6.51
CA GLU A 106 -9.74 -0.90 -7.61
C GLU A 106 -10.34 -2.08 -8.40
N LYS A 107 -9.78 -3.28 -8.23
CA LYS A 107 -10.27 -4.53 -8.81
C LYS A 107 -10.18 -5.68 -7.81
N GLU A 108 -10.82 -6.79 -8.15
CA GLU A 108 -10.71 -8.04 -7.40
C GLU A 108 -9.25 -8.54 -7.33
N ILE A 109 -8.84 -9.01 -6.16
CA ILE A 109 -7.47 -9.48 -5.92
C ILE A 109 -7.29 -10.94 -6.36
N THR A 110 -6.22 -11.21 -7.11
CA THR A 110 -5.82 -12.57 -7.47
C THR A 110 -4.86 -13.17 -6.45
N HIS A 111 -4.72 -14.51 -6.44
CA HIS A 111 -3.72 -15.18 -5.61
C HIS A 111 -2.28 -14.72 -5.90
N LYS A 112 -1.98 -14.38 -7.17
CA LYS A 112 -0.65 -13.85 -7.55
C LYS A 112 -0.38 -12.48 -6.91
N GLU A 113 -1.36 -11.59 -6.94
CA GLU A 113 -1.25 -10.26 -6.31
C GLU A 113 -1.19 -10.38 -4.79
N LEU A 114 -1.95 -11.31 -4.21
CA LEU A 114 -1.90 -11.58 -2.78
C LEU A 114 -0.51 -12.08 -2.33
N LYS A 115 0.12 -12.97 -3.12
CA LYS A 115 1.52 -13.40 -2.90
C LYS A 115 2.48 -12.22 -2.98
N SER A 116 2.33 -11.34 -3.97
CA SER A 116 3.17 -10.14 -4.10
C SER A 116 3.07 -9.20 -2.88
N PHE A 117 1.86 -9.01 -2.33
CA PHE A 117 1.69 -8.23 -1.11
C PHE A 117 2.21 -8.94 0.14
N LEU A 118 2.15 -10.28 0.18
CA LEU A 118 2.77 -11.06 1.25
C LEU A 118 4.30 -10.95 1.19
N ASP A 119 4.90 -10.98 0.01
CA ASP A 119 6.34 -10.76 -0.18
C ASP A 119 6.77 -9.37 0.31
N MET A 120 5.97 -8.34 0.04
CA MET A 120 6.18 -7.00 0.60
C MET A 120 6.11 -7.02 2.13
N ALA A 121 5.10 -7.64 2.73
CA ALA A 121 4.97 -7.72 4.18
C ALA A 121 6.16 -8.44 4.82
N ASN A 122 6.62 -9.54 4.23
CA ASN A 122 7.78 -10.30 4.67
C ASN A 122 9.07 -9.47 4.58
N TYR A 123 9.29 -8.74 3.48
CA TYR A 123 10.44 -7.84 3.34
C TYR A 123 10.49 -6.76 4.45
N LEU A 124 9.31 -6.33 4.90
CA LEU A 124 9.15 -5.33 5.95
C LEU A 124 9.20 -5.91 7.36
N ASP A 125 9.45 -7.21 7.51
CA ASP A 125 9.35 -7.95 8.76
C ASP A 125 7.98 -7.69 9.45
N ALA A 126 6.89 -7.79 8.69
CA ALA A 126 5.54 -7.37 9.10
C ALA A 126 4.46 -8.40 8.71
N LEU A 127 3.24 -8.20 9.22
CA LEU A 127 2.06 -9.02 8.94
C LEU A 127 1.23 -8.39 7.83
N LEU A 128 0.70 -9.21 6.91
CA LEU A 128 -0.36 -8.83 5.98
C LEU A 128 -1.72 -9.20 6.58
N LEU A 129 -2.62 -8.23 6.75
CA LEU A 129 -3.88 -8.38 7.48
C LEU A 129 -5.11 -7.96 6.67
N ILE A 130 -6.20 -8.72 6.86
CA ILE A 130 -7.57 -8.33 6.52
C ILE A 130 -8.20 -7.66 7.75
N ASP A 131 -8.80 -6.49 7.57
CA ASP A 131 -9.50 -5.73 8.62
C ASP A 131 -8.69 -5.58 9.93
N GLY A 132 -7.37 -5.62 9.82
CA GLY A 132 -6.45 -5.54 10.96
C GLY A 132 -6.42 -6.74 11.90
N LYS A 133 -7.05 -7.86 11.53
CA LYS A 133 -7.29 -9.00 12.42
C LYS A 133 -6.80 -10.33 11.84
N THR A 134 -7.25 -10.67 10.64
CA THR A 134 -6.96 -11.97 10.03
C THR A 134 -5.63 -11.88 9.30
N VAL A 135 -4.69 -12.75 9.66
CA VAL A 135 -3.37 -12.82 9.03
C VAL A 135 -3.49 -13.58 7.72
N ILE A 136 -2.90 -13.01 6.68
CA ILE A 136 -2.65 -13.66 5.41
C ILE A 136 -1.21 -14.12 5.42
N ASP A 137 -1.00 -15.41 5.58
CA ASP A 137 0.30 -16.07 5.45
C ASP A 137 0.29 -17.05 4.27
N GLN A 138 1.40 -17.76 4.07
CA GLN A 138 1.55 -18.73 3.00
C GLN A 138 0.48 -19.84 3.09
N GLN A 139 0.17 -20.32 4.30
CA GLN A 139 -0.84 -21.36 4.51
C GLN A 139 -2.24 -20.84 4.13
N PHE A 140 -2.57 -19.61 4.50
CA PHE A 140 -3.84 -18.96 4.13
C PHE A 140 -4.02 -18.95 2.60
N ILE A 141 -2.98 -18.55 1.86
CA ILE A 141 -3.03 -18.50 0.38
C ILE A 141 -3.19 -19.91 -0.22
N GLU A 142 -2.45 -20.91 0.29
CA GLU A 142 -2.58 -22.30 -0.19
C GLU A 142 -3.97 -22.88 0.08
N GLU A 143 -4.58 -22.56 1.22
CA GLU A 143 -5.94 -22.98 1.54
C GLU A 143 -6.98 -22.32 0.63
N LEU A 144 -6.74 -21.09 0.18
CA LEU A 144 -7.59 -20.45 -0.83
C LEU A 144 -7.46 -21.15 -2.19
N GLU A 145 -6.25 -21.48 -2.61
CA GLU A 145 -5.98 -22.19 -3.87
C GLU A 145 -6.64 -23.58 -3.91
N ARG A 146 -6.70 -24.29 -2.78
CA ARG A 146 -7.37 -25.61 -2.68
C ARG A 146 -8.91 -25.54 -2.71
N LYS A 147 -9.50 -24.37 -2.47
CA LYS A 147 -10.97 -24.18 -2.38
C LYS A 147 -11.60 -23.65 -3.68
N GLN A 148 -10.80 -23.39 -4.71
CA GLN A 148 -11.24 -23.09 -6.08
C GLN A 148 -11.37 -24.38 -6.90
#